data_AF-A0A7C7M0G3-F1
#
_entry.id   AF-A0A7C7M0G3-F1
#
_cell.length_a   1.000
_cell.length_b   1.000
_cell.length_c   1.000
_cell.angle_alpha   90.00
_cell.angle_beta   90.00
_cell.angle_gamma   90.00
#
_symmetry.space_group_name_H-M   'P 1'
#
loop_
_entity.id
_entity.type
_entity.pdbx_description
1 polymer ?
#
loop_
_entity_poly.entity_id
_entity_poly.type
_entity_poly.pdbx_seq_one_letter_code
_entity_poly.pdbx_strand_id
1 'polypeptide(L)'
;MRTYQNNSTETFQLILLDPDYYATPTGDGEFLMQYMDFNNTSYTSGTTNHGNYCTIGTEDHTMTVGLQYTYNDTWHPAAMELGDGKSLLFTTRGSNIRLSGDLNYDEKVDINDILLLVDYNLGYEGMVNEFFGDINGDGLVNVMDMVALIRMVLGYTNS
;
A
#
# COMPACT_ATOMS: atom_id res chain seq x y z
N MET A 1 -8.67 -16.53 -15.79
CA MET A 1 -9.49 -17.55 -15.09
C MET A 1 -10.96 -17.31 -15.41
N ARG A 2 -11.89 -18.16 -14.95
CA ARG A 2 -13.34 -17.93 -15.10
C ARG A 2 -14.11 -18.32 -13.84
N THR A 3 -15.23 -17.65 -13.59
CA THR A 3 -16.15 -18.02 -12.51
C THR A 3 -16.94 -19.29 -12.81
N TYR A 4 -17.36 -20.02 -11.78
CA TYR A 4 -17.98 -21.33 -11.95
C TYR A 4 -19.37 -21.26 -12.59
N GLN A 5 -20.29 -20.46 -12.03
CA GLN A 5 -21.69 -20.47 -12.46
C GLN A 5 -21.92 -19.67 -13.74
N ASN A 6 -21.45 -18.43 -13.78
CA ASN A 6 -21.72 -17.50 -14.88
C ASN A 6 -20.64 -17.52 -15.97
N ASN A 7 -19.57 -18.30 -15.78
CA ASN A 7 -18.45 -18.44 -16.72
C ASN A 7 -17.82 -17.07 -17.11
N SER A 8 -17.94 -16.08 -16.23
CA SER A 8 -17.40 -14.73 -16.43
C SER A 8 -15.88 -14.77 -16.37
N THR A 9 -15.21 -13.92 -17.15
CA THR A 9 -13.75 -13.83 -17.16
C THR A 9 -13.23 -13.23 -15.85
N GLU A 10 -12.13 -13.75 -15.35
CA GLU A 10 -11.42 -13.20 -14.19
C GLU A 10 -9.95 -13.04 -14.56
N THR A 11 -9.43 -11.83 -14.49
CA THR A 11 -8.05 -11.53 -14.88
C THR A 11 -7.42 -10.66 -13.81
N PHE A 12 -6.47 -11.23 -13.06
CA PHE A 12 -5.73 -10.52 -12.04
C PHE A 12 -4.26 -10.92 -12.07
N GLN A 13 -3.42 -10.10 -11.43
CA GLN A 13 -2.02 -10.36 -11.24
C GLN A 13 -1.57 -10.00 -9.82
N LEU A 14 -0.54 -10.70 -9.37
CA LEU A 14 0.19 -10.38 -8.15
C LEU A 14 1.55 -9.82 -8.55
N ILE A 15 1.89 -8.64 -8.05
CA ILE A 15 3.21 -8.02 -8.21
C ILE A 15 3.87 -8.03 -6.84
N LEU A 16 4.99 -8.75 -6.74
CA LEU A 16 5.82 -8.74 -5.54
C LEU A 16 6.85 -7.62 -5.68
N LEU A 17 6.92 -6.75 -4.68
CA LEU A 17 7.87 -5.65 -4.62
C LEU A 17 9.08 -6.11 -3.82
N ASP A 18 10.26 -6.03 -4.44
CA ASP A 18 11.53 -6.35 -3.81
C ASP A 18 11.79 -5.35 -2.66
N PRO A 19 11.88 -5.80 -1.38
CA PRO A 19 12.13 -4.89 -0.26
C PRO A 19 13.48 -4.16 -0.34
N ASP A 20 14.46 -4.68 -1.09
CA ASP A 20 15.75 -4.01 -1.30
C ASP A 20 15.62 -2.77 -2.22
N TYR A 21 14.59 -2.73 -3.06
CA TYR A 21 14.30 -1.61 -3.96
C TYR A 21 13.08 -0.78 -3.51
N TYR A 22 12.11 -1.41 -2.84
CA TYR A 22 10.90 -0.81 -2.32
C TYR A 22 10.85 -0.97 -0.79
N ALA A 23 11.69 -0.23 -0.09
CA ALA A 23 11.82 -0.34 1.36
C ALA A 23 10.49 -0.10 2.10
N THR A 24 10.24 -0.91 3.13
CA THR A 24 9.08 -0.79 4.04
C THR A 24 9.53 -0.54 5.48
N PRO A 25 8.68 0.05 6.34
CA PRO A 25 9.02 0.32 7.73
C PRO A 25 9.43 -0.93 8.53
N THR A 26 8.92 -2.11 8.16
CA THR A 26 9.21 -3.37 8.85
C THR A 26 10.19 -4.26 8.09
N GLY A 27 10.75 -3.79 6.95
CA GLY A 27 11.74 -4.51 6.15
C GLY A 27 11.20 -5.72 5.37
N ASP A 28 9.89 -5.93 5.37
CA ASP A 28 9.20 -6.97 4.61
C ASP A 28 8.80 -6.47 3.21
N GLY A 29 8.57 -7.40 2.29
CA GLY A 29 8.14 -7.07 0.93
C GLY A 29 6.64 -6.74 0.85
N GLU A 30 6.32 -5.69 0.10
CA GLU A 30 4.94 -5.38 -0.27
C GLU A 30 4.49 -6.18 -1.48
N PHE A 31 3.19 -6.26 -1.68
CA PHE A 31 2.66 -6.74 -2.94
C PHE A 31 1.38 -6.03 -3.35
N LEU A 32 1.23 -5.87 -4.66
CA LEU A 32 0.00 -5.39 -5.28
C LEU A 32 -0.77 -6.56 -5.88
N MET A 33 -2.05 -6.59 -5.60
CA MET A 33 -3.01 -7.44 -6.29
C MET A 33 -3.86 -6.55 -7.21
N GLN A 34 -3.70 -6.70 -8.52
CA GLN A 34 -4.37 -5.86 -9.51
C GLN A 34 -5.34 -6.67 -10.35
N TYR A 35 -6.54 -6.13 -10.55
CA TYR A 35 -7.62 -6.75 -11.30
C TYR A 35 -7.81 -6.00 -12.62
N MET A 36 -7.57 -6.70 -13.73
CA MET A 36 -7.94 -6.21 -15.06
C MET A 36 -9.43 -6.43 -15.30
N ASP A 37 -9.90 -7.67 -15.07
CA ASP A 37 -11.31 -8.04 -15.10
C ASP A 37 -11.69 -8.65 -13.74
N PHE A 38 -12.71 -8.11 -13.07
CA PHE A 38 -13.22 -8.58 -11.77
C PHE A 38 -14.70 -8.96 -11.87
N ASN A 39 -15.05 -10.20 -11.53
CA ASN A 39 -16.38 -10.75 -11.70
C ASN A 39 -16.85 -11.57 -10.48
N ASN A 40 -17.38 -10.92 -9.45
CA ASN A 40 -17.93 -11.60 -8.28
C ASN A 40 -19.33 -12.24 -8.52
N THR A 41 -19.40 -13.30 -9.33
CA THR A 41 -20.67 -13.70 -10.00
C THR A 41 -21.13 -15.14 -9.74
N SER A 42 -20.40 -15.95 -8.98
CA SER A 42 -20.85 -17.30 -8.61
C SER A 42 -21.63 -17.28 -7.32
N TYR A 43 -22.90 -17.67 -7.32
CA TYR A 43 -23.73 -17.71 -6.10
C TYR A 43 -24.78 -18.82 -6.20
N THR A 44 -25.15 -19.41 -5.07
CA THR A 44 -26.17 -20.46 -4.97
C THR A 44 -27.22 -20.14 -3.89
N SER A 45 -28.44 -20.64 -4.09
CA SER A 45 -29.51 -20.66 -3.08
C SER A 45 -29.73 -22.05 -2.44
N GLY A 46 -28.80 -23.01 -2.63
CA GLY A 46 -28.90 -24.38 -2.14
C GLY A 46 -27.57 -25.14 -2.15
N THR A 47 -27.59 -26.45 -1.87
CA THR A 47 -26.37 -27.27 -1.83
C THR A 47 -25.74 -27.40 -3.22
N THR A 48 -24.53 -26.87 -3.38
CA THR A 48 -23.73 -27.00 -4.60
C THR A 48 -22.32 -27.51 -4.28
N ASN A 49 -21.56 -27.80 -5.33
CA ASN A 49 -20.16 -28.21 -5.27
C ASN A 49 -19.18 -27.03 -5.37
N HIS A 50 -19.64 -25.79 -5.24
CA HIS A 50 -18.83 -24.58 -5.32
C HIS A 50 -19.22 -23.59 -4.22
N GLY A 51 -18.28 -22.72 -3.84
CA GLY A 51 -18.53 -21.63 -2.91
C GLY A 51 -19.40 -20.52 -3.50
N ASN A 52 -19.87 -19.62 -2.62
CA ASN A 52 -20.54 -18.38 -2.99
C ASN A 52 -19.55 -17.23 -2.99
N TYR A 53 -19.53 -16.52 -4.11
CA TYR A 53 -18.74 -15.33 -4.37
C TYR A 53 -17.24 -15.59 -4.13
N CYS A 54 -16.42 -14.58 -4.37
CA CYS A 54 -15.00 -14.65 -4.09
C CYS A 54 -14.72 -14.37 -2.60
N THR A 55 -13.59 -14.92 -2.14
CA THR A 55 -12.89 -14.47 -0.94
C THR A 55 -11.64 -13.77 -1.39
N ILE A 56 -11.37 -12.58 -0.87
CA ILE A 56 -10.13 -11.86 -1.14
C ILE A 56 -9.53 -11.51 0.21
N GLY A 57 -8.25 -11.82 0.38
CA GLY A 57 -7.54 -11.66 1.63
C GLY A 57 -6.19 -12.36 1.57
N THR A 58 -5.50 -12.33 2.70
CA THR A 58 -4.19 -12.96 2.88
C THR A 58 -4.18 -13.69 4.21
N GLU A 59 -3.48 -14.81 4.27
CA GLU A 59 -3.27 -15.54 5.52
C GLU A 59 -1.78 -15.75 5.74
N ASP A 60 -1.42 -15.92 7.01
CA ASP A 60 -0.07 -16.28 7.39
C ASP A 60 0.23 -17.75 7.03
N HIS A 61 1.51 -18.11 7.00
CA HIS A 61 1.95 -19.46 6.63
C HIS A 61 1.41 -20.57 7.56
N THR A 62 0.95 -20.24 8.77
CA THR A 62 0.35 -21.22 9.69
C THR A 62 -1.15 -21.42 9.47
N MET A 63 -1.79 -20.60 8.63
CA MET A 63 -3.24 -20.60 8.40
C MET A 63 -4.04 -20.36 9.69
N THR A 64 -3.46 -19.63 10.65
CA THR A 64 -4.13 -19.29 11.92
C THR A 64 -4.49 -17.82 12.03
N VAL A 65 -3.88 -16.96 11.22
CA VAL A 65 -4.13 -15.52 11.18
C VAL A 65 -4.32 -15.08 9.74
N GLY A 66 -5.38 -14.32 9.48
CA GLY A 66 -5.65 -13.78 8.15
C GLY A 66 -6.27 -12.40 8.18
N LEU A 67 -6.06 -11.67 7.09
CA LEU A 67 -6.70 -10.41 6.76
C LEU A 67 -7.68 -10.65 5.63
N GLN A 68 -8.96 -10.41 5.89
CA GLN A 68 -10.04 -10.58 4.92
C GLN A 68 -10.48 -9.21 4.38
N TYR A 69 -10.49 -9.06 3.07
CA TYR A 69 -11.01 -7.88 2.38
C TYR A 69 -12.49 -8.04 2.01
N THR A 70 -12.85 -9.20 1.46
CA THR A 70 -14.25 -9.59 1.20
C THR A 70 -14.45 -11.08 1.33
N TYR A 71 -15.66 -11.49 1.68
CA TYR A 71 -16.12 -12.87 1.68
C TYR A 71 -17.61 -12.93 1.43
N ASN A 72 -18.04 -13.84 0.56
CA ASN A 72 -19.45 -14.09 0.29
C ASN A 72 -20.21 -12.79 -0.07
N ASP A 73 -19.59 -11.93 -0.89
CA ASP A 73 -20.11 -10.61 -1.29
C ASP A 73 -20.35 -9.63 -0.13
N THR A 74 -19.73 -9.89 1.02
CA THR A 74 -19.75 -9.00 2.18
C THR A 74 -18.40 -8.31 2.31
N TRP A 75 -18.44 -6.98 2.19
CA TRP A 75 -17.28 -6.10 2.27
C TRP A 75 -17.25 -5.38 3.62
N HIS A 76 -16.07 -5.08 4.12
CA HIS A 76 -15.95 -4.25 5.33
C HIS A 76 -16.52 -2.84 5.05
N PRO A 77 -17.23 -2.16 5.99
CA PRO A 77 -17.82 -0.84 5.73
C PRO A 77 -16.82 0.26 5.33
N ALA A 78 -15.55 0.09 5.72
CA ALA A 78 -14.46 0.99 5.35
C ALA A 78 -13.68 0.53 4.09
N ALA A 79 -14.06 -0.59 3.48
CA ALA A 79 -13.46 -1.08 2.24
C ALA A 79 -14.19 -0.52 1.02
N MET A 80 -13.45 -0.36 -0.06
CA MET A 80 -14.00 -0.07 -1.38
C MET A 80 -14.33 -1.40 -2.06
N GLU A 81 -15.52 -1.54 -2.64
CA GLU A 81 -15.82 -2.71 -3.48
C GLU A 81 -14.89 -2.71 -4.72
N LEU A 82 -14.36 -3.88 -5.06
CA LEU A 82 -13.48 -4.02 -6.22
C LEU A 82 -14.27 -4.11 -7.52
N GLY A 83 -13.59 -3.74 -8.60
CA GLY A 83 -14.09 -3.82 -9.96
C GLY A 83 -12.92 -3.82 -10.95
N ASP A 84 -13.25 -3.77 -12.24
CA ASP A 84 -12.26 -3.72 -13.31
C ASP A 84 -11.30 -2.54 -13.12
N GLY A 85 -10.01 -2.79 -13.34
CA GLY A 85 -8.94 -1.80 -13.19
C GLY A 85 -8.65 -1.37 -11.76
N LYS A 86 -9.15 -2.07 -10.74
CA LYS A 86 -8.85 -1.78 -9.32
C LYS A 86 -7.70 -2.62 -8.79
N SER A 87 -7.06 -2.13 -7.74
CA SER A 87 -5.95 -2.80 -7.09
C SER A 87 -6.00 -2.68 -5.58
N LEU A 88 -5.47 -3.70 -4.91
CA LEU A 88 -5.18 -3.70 -3.49
C LEU A 88 -3.66 -3.71 -3.29
N LEU A 89 -3.18 -2.80 -2.44
CA LEU A 89 -1.82 -2.82 -1.93
C LEU A 89 -1.85 -3.46 -0.54
N PHE A 90 -1.07 -4.52 -0.36
CA PHE A 90 -0.81 -5.11 0.94
C PHE A 90 0.51 -4.57 1.46
N THR A 91 0.45 -3.95 2.63
CA THR A 91 1.55 -3.15 3.17
C THR A 91 1.55 -3.15 4.68
N THR A 92 2.75 -3.12 5.24
CA THR A 92 3.03 -2.89 6.67
C THR A 92 3.22 -1.42 7.00
N ARG A 93 3.13 -0.57 5.98
CA ARG A 93 3.05 0.86 6.12
C ARG A 93 1.69 1.20 6.75
N GLY A 94 1.67 1.44 8.06
CA GLY A 94 0.45 1.55 8.85
C GLY A 94 -0.61 2.53 8.30
N SER A 95 -1.85 2.37 8.78
CA SER A 95 -3.03 3.17 8.36
C SER A 95 -2.99 4.64 8.80
N ASN A 96 -2.02 5.03 9.63
CA ASN A 96 -1.84 6.43 9.99
C ASN A 96 -1.49 7.17 8.70
N ILE A 97 -2.23 8.24 8.38
CA ILE A 97 -1.87 9.12 7.27
C ILE A 97 -0.41 9.50 7.51
N ARG A 98 0.50 8.97 6.70
CA ARG A 98 1.92 9.19 6.89
C ARG A 98 2.17 10.66 6.76
N LEU A 99 2.79 11.21 7.79
CA LEU A 99 3.05 12.62 7.85
C LEU A 99 4.09 12.90 6.77
N SER A 100 3.73 13.72 5.78
CA SER A 100 4.69 14.15 4.75
C SER A 100 5.92 14.70 5.48
N GLY A 101 7.10 14.15 5.17
CA GLY A 101 8.35 14.49 5.83
C GLY A 101 8.76 13.69 7.07
N ASP A 102 7.98 12.70 7.49
CA ASP A 102 8.43 11.67 8.44
C ASP A 102 9.23 10.61 7.66
N LEU A 103 10.55 10.79 7.63
CA LEU A 103 11.49 10.00 6.84
C LEU A 103 12.03 8.80 7.63
N ASN A 104 12.01 8.86 8.97
CA ASN A 104 12.47 7.79 9.84
C ASN A 104 11.34 6.87 10.37
N TYR A 105 10.08 7.19 10.06
CA TYR A 105 8.88 6.48 10.45
C TYR A 105 8.59 6.47 11.96
N ASP A 106 8.95 7.52 12.68
CA ASP A 106 8.72 7.63 14.12
C ASP A 106 7.44 8.39 14.51
N GLU A 107 6.59 8.70 13.51
CA GLU A 107 5.35 9.46 13.61
C GLU A 107 5.56 10.93 14.01
N LYS A 108 6.78 11.45 13.91
CA LYS A 108 7.12 12.86 14.11
C LYS A 108 7.82 13.39 12.87
N VAL A 109 7.70 14.70 12.70
CA VAL A 109 8.48 15.45 11.72
C VAL A 109 9.40 16.37 12.50
N ASP A 110 10.68 16.00 12.59
CA ASP A 110 11.68 16.70 13.38
C ASP A 110 13.07 16.75 12.71
N ILE A 111 14.09 17.08 13.52
CA ILE A 111 15.47 17.23 13.03
C ILE A 111 16.07 15.91 12.54
N ASN A 112 15.59 14.77 13.01
CA ASN A 112 16.09 13.46 12.60
C ASN A 112 15.71 13.16 11.15
N ASP A 113 14.54 13.62 10.69
CA ASP A 113 14.14 13.53 9.28
C ASP A 113 15.04 14.40 8.41
N ILE A 114 15.36 15.62 8.86
CA ILE A 114 16.27 16.51 8.14
C ILE A 114 17.65 15.86 7.96
N LEU A 115 18.17 15.18 8.99
CA LEU A 115 19.45 14.47 8.91
C LEU A 115 19.41 13.34 7.86
N LEU A 116 18.31 12.58 7.81
CA LEU A 116 18.11 11.57 6.78
C LEU A 116 18.13 12.15 5.37
N LEU A 117 17.45 13.28 5.15
CA LEU A 117 17.43 13.93 3.85
C LEU A 117 18.79 14.56 3.48
N VAL A 118 19.59 14.99 4.47
CA VAL A 118 20.98 15.43 4.26
C VAL A 118 21.84 14.27 3.79
N ASP A 119 21.78 13.13 4.47
CA ASP A 119 22.55 11.94 4.11
C ASP A 119 22.20 11.48 2.68
N TYR A 120 20.91 11.47 2.35
CA TYR A 120 20.43 11.19 0.99
C TYR A 120 21.01 12.17 -0.05
N ASN A 121 20.95 13.48 0.20
CA ASN A 121 21.50 14.50 -0.70
C ASN A 121 23.03 14.42 -0.86
N LEU A 122 23.73 13.84 0.12
CA LEU A 122 25.18 13.58 0.07
C LEU A 122 25.54 12.27 -0.63
N GLY A 123 24.55 11.48 -1.07
CA GLY A 123 24.74 10.22 -1.78
C GLY A 123 24.92 9.00 -0.86
N TYR A 124 24.53 9.11 0.41
CA TYR A 124 24.44 7.94 1.29
C TYR A 124 23.09 7.24 1.04
N GLU A 125 23.12 6.14 0.28
CA GLU A 125 21.93 5.34 -0.04
C GLU A 125 21.58 4.37 1.10
N GLY A 126 20.28 4.15 1.34
CA GLY A 126 19.80 3.03 2.17
C GLY A 126 18.96 3.38 3.41
N MET A 127 18.69 4.65 3.71
CA MET A 127 17.86 5.03 4.87
C MET A 127 16.67 5.94 4.56
N VAL A 128 16.51 6.36 3.30
CA VAL A 128 15.42 7.28 2.91
C VAL A 128 14.57 6.61 1.85
N ASN A 129 13.26 6.62 2.09
CA ASN A 129 12.30 6.27 1.06
C ASN A 129 11.97 7.53 0.28
N GLU A 130 12.40 7.56 -0.98
CA GLU A 130 12.24 8.70 -1.89
C GLU A 130 10.79 9.17 -1.99
N PHE A 131 9.81 8.29 -1.78
CA PHE A 131 8.40 8.63 -1.82
C PHE A 131 7.96 9.58 -0.68
N PHE A 132 8.68 9.61 0.45
CA PHE A 132 8.46 10.58 1.54
C PHE A 132 9.40 11.78 1.46
N GLY A 133 10.46 11.66 0.66
CA GLY A 133 11.45 12.71 0.46
C GLY A 133 10.98 13.83 -0.47
N ASP A 134 9.99 13.61 -1.33
CA ASP A 134 9.38 14.65 -2.19
C ASP A 134 8.35 15.46 -1.39
N ILE A 135 8.85 16.34 -0.52
CA ILE A 135 8.06 17.21 0.36
C ILE A 135 7.36 18.29 -0.44
N ASN A 136 8.02 18.80 -1.49
CA ASN A 136 7.53 19.94 -2.26
C ASN A 136 6.61 19.54 -3.44
N GLY A 137 6.54 18.26 -3.78
CA GLY A 137 5.70 17.68 -4.83
C GLY A 137 6.20 17.93 -6.25
N ASP A 138 7.51 18.18 -6.44
CA ASP A 138 8.10 18.45 -7.76
C ASP A 138 8.58 17.18 -8.48
N GLY A 139 8.49 16.02 -7.82
CA GLY A 139 8.87 14.71 -8.35
C GLY A 139 10.36 14.40 -8.26
N LEU A 140 11.16 15.24 -7.60
CA LEU A 140 12.60 15.05 -7.41
C LEU A 140 12.98 15.26 -5.94
N VAL A 141 13.46 14.22 -5.26
CA VAL A 141 13.99 14.39 -3.89
C VAL A 141 15.34 15.11 -3.94
N ASN A 142 15.39 16.34 -3.44
CA ASN A 142 16.59 17.17 -3.47
C ASN A 142 16.66 18.19 -2.32
N VAL A 143 17.58 19.15 -2.42
CA VAL A 143 17.78 20.23 -1.42
C VAL A 143 16.52 21.08 -1.24
N MET A 144 15.64 21.19 -2.24
CA MET A 144 14.38 21.91 -2.15
C MET A 144 13.41 21.25 -1.18
N ASP A 145 13.37 19.92 -1.10
CA ASP A 145 12.60 19.20 -0.10
C ASP A 145 13.16 19.40 1.30
N MET A 146 14.50 19.49 1.42
CA MET A 146 15.15 19.81 2.70
C MET A 146 14.67 21.16 3.22
N VAL A 147 14.58 22.16 2.35
CA VAL A 147 14.09 23.49 2.70
C VAL A 147 12.61 23.43 3.10
N ALA A 148 11.79 22.64 2.39
CA ALA A 148 10.39 22.46 2.72
C ALA A 148 10.20 21.76 4.07
N LEU A 149 10.98 20.72 4.35
CA LEU A 149 11.00 19.99 5.61
C LEU A 149 11.44 20.87 6.79
N ILE A 150 12.51 21.65 6.63
CA ILE A 150 12.95 22.63 7.65
C ILE A 150 11.83 23.63 7.97
N ARG A 151 11.09 24.11 6.96
CA ARG A 151 9.96 25.01 7.17
C ARG A 151 8.84 24.34 7.96
N MET A 152 8.54 23.07 7.68
CA MET A 152 7.56 22.28 8.43
C MET A 152 7.97 22.12 9.90
N VAL A 153 9.21 21.70 10.16
CA VAL A 153 9.75 21.50 11.52
C VAL A 153 9.76 22.81 12.32
N LEU A 154 10.08 23.93 11.67
CA LEU A 154 10.09 25.25 12.31
C LEU A 154 8.72 25.94 12.38
N GLY A 155 7.65 25.32 11.85
CA GLY A 155 6.30 25.87 11.85
C GLY A 155 6.06 27.03 10.89
N TYR A 156 6.93 27.21 9.89
CA TYR A 156 6.72 28.18 8.81
C TYR A 156 5.76 27.61 7.77
N THR A 157 4.49 27.97 7.86
CA THR A 157 3.52 27.74 6.77
C THR A 157 3.49 28.98 5.87
N ASN A 158 3.56 28.80 4.55
CA ASN A 158 3.37 29.90 3.61
C ASN A 158 1.97 30.49 3.86
N SER A 159 1.92 31.78 4.22
CA SER A 159 0.69 32.58 4.27
C SER A 159 0.16 32.85 2.86
#